data_AF-A0A2A2Q9P0-F1
#
_entry.id   AF-A0A2A2Q9P0-F1
#
_cell.length_a   1.000
_cell.length_b   1.000
_cell.length_c   1.000
_cell.angle_alpha   90.00
_cell.angle_beta   90.00
_cell.angle_gamma   90.00
#
_symmetry.space_group_name_H-M   'P 1'
#
loop_
_entity.id
_entity.type
_entity.pdbx_description
1 polymer ?
#
loop_
_entity_poly.entity_id
_entity_poly.type
_entity_poly.pdbx_seq_one_letter_code
_entity_poly.pdbx_strand_id
1 'polypeptide(L)'
;MSAPAVLRSLLLGAALFAAPVLSARDTAKAGVAVLHSAEWNAGDTVRDGAGEFAVFLRAAQLQRHHAAAGLVAVGDRNGILRSGGERALRRLVFSGVAIVKLAAGNEPMAGDLEVFLNGGRLPAEQAATVLTQCLERHGPPPGVADPEKPTSAEIAKIRAHLRPFQAALAVAGAERVASL
;
A
#
# COMPACT_ATOMS: atom_id res chain seq x y z
N MET A 1 -81.91 13.15 -17.10
CA MET A 1 -81.34 11.79 -16.91
C MET A 1 -80.10 11.73 -17.77
N SER A 2 -78.87 11.50 -17.31
CA SER A 2 -78.33 11.12 -16.00
C SER A 2 -76.85 11.52 -15.98
N ALA A 3 -76.36 11.93 -14.81
CA ALA A 3 -74.96 11.82 -14.37
C ALA A 3 -75.00 11.03 -13.05
N PRO A 4 -73.87 10.66 -12.41
CA PRO A 4 -72.55 10.24 -12.87
C PRO A 4 -72.16 8.86 -12.24
N ALA A 5 -71.02 8.28 -12.61
CA ALA A 5 -70.38 7.24 -11.77
C ALA A 5 -68.86 7.37 -11.79
N VAL A 6 -68.35 7.80 -10.64
CA VAL A 6 -66.96 7.79 -10.21
C VAL A 6 -66.53 6.36 -9.93
N LEU A 7 -65.33 5.93 -10.36
CA LEU A 7 -64.60 4.91 -9.60
C LEU A 7 -63.09 5.10 -9.66
N ARG A 8 -62.55 5.42 -8.47
CA ARG A 8 -61.15 5.40 -8.08
C ARG A 8 -60.59 3.97 -8.17
N SER A 9 -59.34 3.83 -8.61
CA SER A 9 -58.50 2.65 -8.31
C SER A 9 -57.04 3.14 -8.35
N LEU A 10 -56.49 3.44 -7.18
CA LEU A 10 -55.68 2.56 -6.32
C LEU A 10 -54.22 2.46 -6.78
N LEU A 11 -53.41 3.22 -6.06
CA LEU A 11 -51.95 3.16 -5.94
C LEU A 11 -51.47 1.73 -5.64
N LEU A 12 -50.40 1.29 -6.30
CA LEU A 12 -49.38 0.34 -5.82
C LEU A 12 -48.22 0.52 -6.83
N GLY A 13 -47.01 0.97 -6.50
CA GLY A 13 -46.20 0.61 -5.36
C GLY A 13 -45.00 -0.19 -5.88
N ALA A 14 -43.98 0.50 -6.41
CA ALA A 14 -42.68 -0.10 -6.71
C ALA A 14 -41.59 0.96 -6.63
N ALA A 15 -41.36 1.49 -5.42
CA ALA A 15 -40.10 2.13 -5.12
C ALA A 15 -39.03 1.04 -5.11
N LEU A 16 -38.27 0.91 -6.20
CA LEU A 16 -37.01 0.19 -6.21
C LEU A 16 -36.08 0.92 -5.23
N PHE A 17 -36.06 0.48 -3.98
CA PHE A 17 -34.93 0.74 -3.10
C PHE A 17 -33.75 -0.05 -3.67
N ALA A 18 -32.93 0.62 -4.47
CA ALA A 18 -31.56 0.22 -4.68
C ALA A 18 -30.86 0.32 -3.32
N ALA A 19 -30.90 -0.76 -2.55
CA ALA A 19 -30.03 -0.91 -1.40
C ALA A 19 -28.59 -0.78 -1.92
N PRO A 20 -27.74 0.08 -1.32
CA PRO A 20 -26.33 -0.01 -1.60
C PRO A 20 -25.91 -1.42 -1.20
N VAL A 21 -25.43 -2.21 -2.16
CA VAL A 21 -24.70 -3.43 -1.89
C VAL A 21 -23.45 -2.97 -1.14
N LEU A 22 -23.56 -2.91 0.19
CA LEU A 22 -22.43 -2.84 1.08
C LEU A 22 -21.74 -4.19 0.87
N SER A 23 -20.81 -4.23 -0.08
CA SER A 23 -19.95 -5.37 -0.30
C SER A 23 -19.21 -5.58 1.01
N ALA A 24 -19.69 -6.52 1.83
CA ALA A 24 -18.93 -7.05 2.93
C ALA A 24 -17.65 -7.59 2.29
N ARG A 25 -16.57 -6.81 2.38
CA ARG A 25 -15.23 -7.29 2.05
C ARG A 25 -14.99 -8.41 3.04
N ASP A 26 -15.18 -9.63 2.56
CA ASP A 26 -14.69 -10.82 3.24
C ASP A 26 -13.24 -10.54 3.64
N THR A 27 -12.95 -10.76 4.91
CA THR A 27 -11.86 -10.16 5.68
C THR A 27 -10.50 -10.75 5.32
N ALA A 28 -10.11 -10.67 4.04
CA ALA A 28 -8.75 -10.96 3.64
C ALA A 28 -7.83 -9.93 4.30
N LYS A 29 -7.19 -10.37 5.40
CA LYS A 29 -6.25 -9.58 6.20
C LYS A 29 -5.17 -8.98 5.31
N ALA A 30 -4.66 -7.82 5.69
CA ALA A 30 -3.52 -7.24 4.99
C ALA A 30 -2.30 -8.18 5.10
N GLY A 31 -1.54 -8.30 4.02
CA GLY A 31 -0.29 -9.04 3.98
C GLY A 31 0.89 -8.09 3.86
N VAL A 32 1.84 -8.18 4.78
CA VAL A 32 3.08 -7.41 4.73
C VAL A 32 4.29 -8.34 4.78
N ALA A 33 5.27 -8.09 3.92
CA ALA A 33 6.55 -8.82 3.94
C ALA A 33 7.73 -7.87 4.12
N VAL A 34 8.76 -8.35 4.82
CA VAL A 34 10.07 -7.69 4.91
C VAL A 34 10.97 -8.19 3.77
N LEU A 35 11.62 -7.26 3.10
CA LEU A 35 12.59 -7.50 2.04
C LEU A 35 13.91 -6.85 2.42
N HIS A 36 15.00 -7.57 2.19
CA HIS A 36 16.36 -7.04 2.31
C HIS A 36 16.96 -6.91 0.92
N SER A 37 17.87 -5.95 0.74
CA SER A 37 18.63 -5.84 -0.49
C SER A 37 19.35 -7.16 -0.78
N ALA A 38 19.23 -7.65 -2.00
CA ALA A 38 20.01 -8.80 -2.45
C ALA A 38 21.51 -8.49 -2.30
N GLU A 39 22.28 -9.52 -1.98
CA GLU A 39 23.74 -9.42 -1.94
C GLU A 39 24.25 -9.07 -3.34
N TRP A 40 25.02 -7.99 -3.43
CA TRP A 40 25.55 -7.51 -4.71
C TRP A 40 27.00 -7.97 -4.89
N ASN A 41 27.28 -8.57 -6.05
CA ASN A 41 28.63 -8.97 -6.45
C ASN A 41 28.93 -8.42 -7.85
N ALA A 42 30.01 -7.64 -7.98
CA ALA A 42 30.43 -7.01 -9.23
C ALA A 42 30.70 -8.00 -10.38
N GLY A 43 31.08 -9.24 -10.06
CA GLY A 43 31.37 -10.27 -11.05
C GLY A 43 30.17 -11.15 -11.43
N ASP A 44 29.01 -10.94 -10.83
CA ASP A 44 27.85 -11.83 -10.98
C ASP A 44 26.77 -11.20 -11.87
N THR A 45 27.07 -11.07 -13.16
CA THR A 45 26.12 -10.55 -14.16
C THR A 45 24.93 -11.49 -14.38
N VAL A 46 25.05 -12.76 -14.01
CA VAL A 46 23.98 -13.76 -14.09
C VAL A 46 22.83 -13.41 -13.13
N ARG A 47 23.14 -12.74 -12.01
CA ARG A 47 22.14 -12.28 -11.04
C ARG A 47 21.70 -10.83 -11.24
N ASP A 48 22.05 -10.21 -12.37
CA ASP A 48 21.48 -8.90 -12.69
C ASP A 48 19.95 -9.02 -12.84
N GLY A 49 19.21 -8.12 -12.17
CA GLY A 49 17.76 -8.18 -12.05
C GLY A 49 17.19 -9.16 -11.01
N ALA A 50 18.02 -9.96 -10.31
CA ALA A 50 17.52 -10.87 -9.26
C ALA A 50 16.80 -10.13 -8.12
N GLY A 51 17.25 -8.92 -7.79
CA GLY A 51 16.59 -8.05 -6.80
C GLY A 51 15.21 -7.59 -7.25
N GLU A 52 15.09 -7.16 -8.51
CA GLU A 52 13.81 -6.79 -9.13
C GLU A 52 12.83 -7.97 -9.15
N PHE A 53 13.29 -9.16 -9.57
CA PHE A 53 12.48 -10.37 -9.58
C PHE A 53 12.00 -10.76 -8.17
N ALA A 54 12.87 -10.72 -7.17
CA ALA A 54 12.52 -11.07 -5.79
C ALA A 54 11.43 -10.15 -5.22
N VAL A 55 11.50 -8.84 -5.51
CA VAL A 55 10.49 -7.85 -5.11
C VAL A 55 9.13 -8.17 -5.75
N PHE A 56 9.10 -8.40 -7.07
CA PHE A 56 7.84 -8.71 -7.77
C PHE A 56 7.25 -10.05 -7.33
N LEU A 57 8.07 -11.08 -7.18
CA LEU A 57 7.62 -12.39 -6.73
C LEU A 57 6.95 -12.29 -5.36
N ARG A 58 7.55 -11.55 -4.43
CA ARG A 58 6.98 -11.37 -3.09
C ARG A 58 5.68 -10.58 -3.13
N ALA A 59 5.61 -9.50 -3.90
CA ALA A 59 4.37 -8.72 -4.05
C ALA A 59 3.24 -9.57 -4.66
N ALA A 60 3.53 -10.35 -5.69
CA ALA A 60 2.58 -11.25 -6.31
C ALA A 60 2.09 -12.34 -5.34
N GLN A 61 2.96 -12.88 -4.49
CA GLN A 61 2.57 -13.81 -3.42
C GLN A 61 1.59 -13.16 -2.45
N LEU A 62 1.87 -11.94 -1.99
CA LEU A 62 0.98 -11.23 -1.07
C LEU A 62 -0.38 -10.94 -1.72
N GLN A 63 -0.38 -10.43 -2.95
CA GLN A 63 -1.61 -10.07 -3.67
C GLN A 63 -2.50 -11.26 -4.00
N ARG A 64 -1.98 -12.50 -4.03
CA ARG A 64 -2.78 -13.71 -4.22
C ARG A 64 -3.62 -14.09 -3.00
N HIS A 65 -3.19 -13.71 -1.80
CA HIS A 65 -3.76 -14.19 -0.55
C HIS A 65 -4.36 -13.07 0.32
N HIS A 66 -4.11 -11.81 -0.03
CA HIS A 66 -4.47 -10.65 0.79
C HIS A 66 -5.17 -9.58 -0.04
N ALA A 67 -6.20 -8.94 0.52
CA ALA A 67 -6.91 -7.83 -0.15
C ALA A 67 -6.09 -6.53 -0.19
N ALA A 68 -5.07 -6.42 0.68
CA ALA A 68 -4.14 -5.31 0.72
C ALA A 68 -2.72 -5.86 0.93
N ALA A 69 -1.76 -5.35 0.16
CA ALA A 69 -0.37 -5.79 0.22
C ALA A 69 0.55 -4.62 0.61
N GLY A 70 1.54 -4.93 1.44
CA GLY A 70 2.60 -3.99 1.78
C GLY A 70 3.98 -4.64 1.82
N LEU A 71 5.02 -3.81 1.69
CA LEU A 71 6.41 -4.24 1.78
C LEU A 71 7.17 -3.32 2.74
N VAL A 72 8.06 -3.91 3.53
CA VAL A 72 9.10 -3.19 4.27
C VAL A 72 10.43 -3.50 3.61
N ALA A 73 11.03 -2.50 2.95
CA ALA A 73 12.30 -2.63 2.25
C ALA A 73 13.45 -2.11 3.12
N VAL A 74 14.34 -3.01 3.52
CA VAL A 74 15.59 -2.70 4.22
C VAL A 74 16.71 -2.63 3.18
N GLY A 75 17.07 -1.41 2.82
CA GLY A 75 18.10 -1.14 1.82
C GLY A 75 19.45 -0.78 2.43
N ASP A 76 20.29 -0.13 1.64
CA ASP A 76 21.54 0.45 2.13
C ASP A 76 21.30 1.63 3.10
N ARG A 77 22.33 2.43 3.39
CA ARG A 77 22.21 3.60 4.29
C ARG A 77 21.13 4.61 3.87
N ASN A 78 20.71 4.60 2.60
CA ASN A 78 19.66 5.45 2.06
C ASN A 78 18.37 4.66 1.78
N GLY A 79 18.24 3.46 2.34
CA GLY A 79 17.10 2.56 2.15
C GLY A 79 16.90 2.09 0.70
N ILE A 80 17.93 2.19 -0.16
CA ILE A 80 17.81 1.80 -1.57
C ILE A 80 18.06 0.29 -1.72
N LEU A 81 17.16 -0.39 -2.43
CA LEU A 81 17.37 -1.79 -2.84
C LEU A 81 18.18 -1.87 -4.13
N ARG A 82 19.25 -2.68 -4.11
CA ARG A 82 20.15 -2.87 -5.27
C ARG A 82 19.59 -3.87 -6.28
N SER A 83 20.33 -4.09 -7.37
CA SER A 83 20.04 -5.09 -8.40
C SER A 83 18.62 -4.97 -8.99
N GLY A 84 18.20 -3.73 -9.26
CA GLY A 84 16.88 -3.41 -9.83
C GLY A 84 15.74 -3.33 -8.82
N GLY A 85 15.96 -3.66 -7.54
CA GLY A 85 14.92 -3.66 -6.51
C GLY A 85 14.20 -2.31 -6.37
N GLU A 86 14.93 -1.19 -6.44
CA GLU A 86 14.33 0.15 -6.36
C GLU A 86 13.32 0.42 -7.49
N ARG A 87 13.61 -0.01 -8.73
CA ARG A 87 12.68 0.13 -9.85
C ARG A 87 11.42 -0.69 -9.62
N ALA A 88 11.59 -1.91 -9.10
CA ALA A 88 10.47 -2.78 -8.75
C ALA A 88 9.58 -2.17 -7.67
N LEU A 89 10.17 -1.61 -6.60
CA LEU A 89 9.41 -0.91 -5.56
C LEU A 89 8.62 0.27 -6.14
N ARG A 90 9.25 1.08 -7.00
CA ARG A 90 8.58 2.21 -7.66
C ARG A 90 7.37 1.76 -8.51
N ARG A 91 7.48 0.66 -9.24
CA ARG A 91 6.37 0.09 -10.02
C ARG A 91 5.24 -0.41 -9.12
N LEU A 92 5.59 -1.06 -8.02
CA LEU A 92 4.63 -1.63 -7.08
C LEU A 92 3.83 -0.58 -6.31
N VAL A 93 4.45 0.54 -5.90
CA VAL A 93 3.72 1.60 -5.21
C VAL A 93 2.67 2.23 -6.11
N PHE A 94 2.98 2.43 -7.39
CA PHE A 94 2.01 2.87 -8.39
C PHE A 94 0.99 1.80 -8.78
N SER A 95 1.22 0.54 -8.41
CA SER A 95 0.27 -0.57 -8.57
C SER A 95 -0.58 -0.83 -7.32
N GLY A 96 -0.51 0.04 -6.31
CA GLY A 96 -1.34 -0.07 -5.11
C GLY A 96 -0.73 -0.89 -3.96
N VAL A 97 0.58 -1.10 -3.95
CA VAL A 97 1.30 -1.71 -2.81
C VAL A 97 1.86 -0.62 -1.90
N ALA A 98 1.58 -0.67 -0.60
CA ALA A 98 2.19 0.28 0.33
C ALA A 98 3.63 -0.13 0.67
N ILE A 99 4.59 0.80 0.62
CA ILE A 99 6.01 0.46 0.78
C ILE A 99 6.64 1.37 1.84
N VAL A 100 7.21 0.73 2.87
CA VAL A 100 8.05 1.38 3.87
C VAL A 100 9.50 1.13 3.53
N LYS A 101 10.31 2.18 3.55
CA LYS A 101 11.76 2.13 3.35
C LYS A 101 12.47 2.35 4.68
N LEU A 102 13.47 1.51 4.93
CA LEU A 102 14.35 1.54 6.09
C LEU A 102 15.81 1.50 5.62
N ALA A 103 16.67 2.23 6.31
CA ALA A 103 18.10 2.05 6.16
C ALA A 103 18.58 0.81 6.94
N ALA A 104 19.65 0.17 6.45
CA ALA A 104 20.32 -0.89 7.20
C ALA A 104 20.74 -0.39 8.60
N GLY A 105 20.64 -1.28 9.60
CA GLY A 105 21.07 -0.98 10.97
C GLY A 105 20.14 -0.07 11.78
N ASN A 106 18.90 0.18 11.32
CA ASN A 106 17.95 1.10 11.96
C ASN A 106 18.44 2.55 12.02
N GLU A 107 19.25 2.95 11.04
CA GLU A 107 19.72 4.32 10.89
C GLU A 107 18.61 5.23 10.31
N PRO A 108 18.65 6.54 10.60
CA PRO A 108 17.70 7.46 10.02
C PRO A 108 18.05 7.68 8.55
N MET A 109 17.03 7.63 7.70
CA MET A 109 17.16 7.93 6.28
C MET A 109 16.72 9.38 6.04
N ALA A 110 17.57 10.16 5.38
CA ALA A 110 17.28 11.52 4.96
C ALA A 110 16.70 11.54 3.52
N GLY A 111 15.77 12.46 3.27
CA GLY A 111 15.24 12.72 1.92
C GLY A 111 13.72 12.58 1.81
N ASP A 112 13.17 13.26 0.81
CA ASP A 112 11.78 13.06 0.38
C ASP A 112 11.70 11.75 -0.42
N LEU A 113 10.79 10.87 0.00
CA LEU A 113 10.57 9.58 -0.63
C LEU A 113 9.42 9.59 -1.64
N GLU A 114 8.84 10.77 -1.89
CA GLU A 114 7.72 11.06 -2.80
C GLU A 114 6.46 10.24 -2.51
N VAL A 115 6.49 8.94 -2.78
CA VAL A 115 5.39 7.97 -2.61
C VAL A 115 5.73 6.80 -1.67
N PHE A 116 6.98 6.69 -1.20
CA PHE A 116 7.32 5.70 -0.17
C PHE A 116 7.20 6.28 1.24
N LEU A 117 6.99 5.38 2.20
CA LEU A 117 6.93 5.71 3.62
C LEU A 117 8.32 5.60 4.24
N ASN A 118 8.72 6.58 5.05
CA ASN A 118 9.96 6.53 5.82
C ASN A 118 9.67 5.84 7.16
N GLY A 119 10.27 4.68 7.39
CA GLY A 119 10.13 3.95 8.66
C GLY A 119 11.06 4.46 9.77
N GLY A 120 11.95 5.41 9.49
CA GLY A 120 12.87 5.99 10.47
C GLY A 120 13.80 4.95 11.09
N ARG A 121 13.89 4.95 12.43
CA ARG A 121 14.73 4.04 13.22
C ARG A 121 13.99 2.78 13.71
N LEU A 122 12.82 2.49 13.14
CA LEU A 122 12.05 1.30 13.51
C LEU A 122 12.76 0.03 13.02
N PRO A 123 12.75 -1.05 13.81
CA PRO A 123 13.06 -2.38 13.30
C PRO A 123 12.05 -2.78 12.23
N ALA A 124 12.51 -3.59 11.27
CA ALA A 124 11.69 -4.02 10.15
C ALA A 124 10.37 -4.68 10.59
N GLU A 125 10.39 -5.53 11.61
CA GLU A 125 9.19 -6.20 12.13
C GLU A 125 8.18 -5.23 12.77
N GLN A 126 8.67 -4.19 13.46
CA GLN A 126 7.80 -3.17 14.05
C GLN A 126 7.19 -2.30 12.95
N ALA A 127 7.97 -1.91 11.94
CA ALA A 127 7.46 -1.21 10.77
C ALA A 127 6.43 -2.05 10.01
N ALA A 128 6.66 -3.36 9.87
CA ALA A 128 5.72 -4.28 9.22
C ALA A 128 4.40 -4.40 9.99
N THR A 129 4.48 -4.43 11.33
CA THR A 129 3.31 -4.43 12.21
C THR A 129 2.49 -3.16 12.03
N VAL A 130 3.14 -1.98 12.09
CA VAL A 130 2.46 -0.68 11.88
C VAL A 130 1.85 -0.62 10.48
N LEU A 131 2.58 -1.04 9.45
CA LEU A 131 2.08 -1.04 8.07
C LEU A 131 0.86 -1.94 7.91
N THR A 132 0.86 -3.13 8.54
CA THR A 132 -0.26 -4.06 8.51
C THR A 132 -1.50 -3.41 9.10
N GLN A 133 -1.39 -2.79 10.28
CA GLN A 133 -2.50 -2.10 10.94
C GLN A 133 -3.03 -0.93 10.10
N CYS A 134 -2.14 -0.17 9.45
CA CYS A 134 -2.56 0.90 8.56
C CYS A 134 -3.30 0.38 7.32
N LEU A 135 -2.85 -0.72 6.72
CA LEU A 135 -3.52 -1.35 5.58
C LEU A 135 -4.88 -1.93 5.97
N GLU A 136 -5.00 -2.54 7.15
CA GLU A 136 -6.29 -3.03 7.67
C GLU A 136 -7.28 -1.89 7.91
N ARG A 137 -6.79 -0.74 8.41
CA ARG A 137 -7.62 0.42 8.73
C ARG A 137 -8.00 1.25 7.51
N HIS A 138 -7.08 1.47 6.58
CA HIS A 138 -7.23 2.44 5.49
C HIS A 138 -7.32 1.78 4.11
N GLY A 139 -7.07 0.47 3.99
CA GLY A 139 -7.00 -0.23 2.73
C GLY A 139 -5.73 0.06 1.92
N PRO A 140 -5.56 -0.61 0.76
CA PRO A 140 -4.40 -0.40 -0.10
C PRO A 140 -4.42 1.02 -0.72
N PRO A 141 -3.25 1.60 -1.02
CA PRO A 141 -3.19 2.85 -1.78
C PRO A 141 -3.81 2.68 -3.17
N PRO A 142 -4.36 3.76 -3.76
CA PRO A 142 -4.90 3.69 -5.11
C PRO A 142 -3.78 3.39 -6.12
N GLY A 143 -4.04 2.45 -7.03
CA GLY A 143 -3.20 2.25 -8.21
C GLY A 143 -3.38 3.38 -9.23
N VAL A 144 -2.42 3.52 -10.14
CA VAL A 144 -2.45 4.46 -11.26
C VAL A 144 -2.78 3.74 -12.56
N ALA A 145 -3.14 4.49 -13.62
CA ALA A 145 -3.46 3.89 -14.91
C ALA A 145 -2.24 3.28 -15.63
N ASP A 146 -1.10 3.99 -15.62
CA ASP A 146 0.18 3.51 -16.16
C ASP A 146 1.29 3.67 -15.10
N PRO A 147 1.70 2.58 -14.41
CA PRO A 147 2.74 2.61 -13.39
C PRO A 147 4.11 3.11 -13.87
N GLU A 148 4.41 3.07 -15.17
CA GLU A 148 5.67 3.60 -15.71
C GLU A 148 5.62 5.12 -15.91
N LYS A 149 4.41 5.69 -16.02
CA LYS A 149 4.18 7.11 -16.34
C LYS A 149 3.05 7.70 -15.48
N PRO A 150 3.18 7.67 -14.14
CA PRO A 150 2.16 8.22 -13.27
C PRO A 150 2.04 9.74 -13.46
N THR A 151 0.82 10.25 -13.47
CA THR A 151 0.54 11.68 -13.52
C THR A 151 0.76 12.32 -12.14
N SER A 152 0.99 13.63 -12.12
CA SER A 152 1.12 14.40 -10.87
C SER A 152 -0.14 14.32 -9.98
N ALA A 153 -1.32 14.24 -10.61
CA ALA A 153 -2.59 14.07 -9.91
C ALA A 153 -2.71 12.70 -9.24
N GLU A 154 -2.27 11.63 -9.90
CA GLU A 154 -2.23 10.28 -9.32
C GLU A 154 -1.23 10.20 -8.16
N ILE A 155 -0.04 10.77 -8.34
CA ILE A 155 0.98 10.86 -7.27
C ILE A 155 0.42 11.63 -6.06
N ALA A 156 -0.29 12.74 -6.29
CA ALA A 156 -0.92 13.50 -5.20
C ALA A 156 -1.98 12.68 -4.44
N LYS A 157 -2.78 11.84 -5.13
CA LYS A 157 -3.76 10.95 -4.51
C LYS A 157 -3.09 9.88 -3.65
N ILE A 158 -2.03 9.24 -4.17
CA ILE A 158 -1.25 8.25 -3.40
C ILE A 158 -0.67 8.89 -2.15
N ARG A 159 -0.04 10.06 -2.26
CA ARG A 159 0.50 10.80 -1.12
C ARG A 159 -0.55 11.16 -0.08
N ALA A 160 -1.73 11.61 -0.53
CA ALA A 160 -2.83 11.92 0.38
C ALA A 160 -3.29 10.68 1.15
N HIS A 161 -3.39 9.53 0.47
CA HIS A 161 -3.73 8.24 1.09
C HIS A 161 -2.69 7.75 2.09
N LEU A 162 -1.40 7.93 1.78
CA LEU A 162 -0.28 7.45 2.60
C LEU A 162 0.07 8.35 3.79
N ARG A 163 -0.47 9.58 3.85
CA ARG A 163 -0.23 10.51 4.97
C ARG A 163 -0.51 9.91 6.36
N PRO A 164 -1.67 9.26 6.64
CA PRO A 164 -1.91 8.63 7.93
C PRO A 164 -0.94 7.49 8.26
N PHE A 165 -0.42 6.78 7.24
CA PHE A 165 0.56 5.71 7.41
C PHE A 165 1.89 6.30 7.91
N GLN A 166 2.34 7.39 7.27
CA GLN A 166 3.56 8.09 7.65
C GLN A 166 3.48 8.65 9.09
N ALA A 167 2.31 9.17 9.48
CA ALA A 167 2.09 9.66 10.84
C ALA A 167 2.18 8.51 11.87
N ALA A 168 1.58 7.35 11.59
CA ALA A 168 1.64 6.19 12.48
C ALA A 168 3.07 5.67 12.67
N LEU A 169 3.86 5.61 11.60
CA LEU A 169 5.29 5.24 11.66
C LEU A 169 6.10 6.24 12.49
N ALA A 170 5.84 7.53 12.34
CA ALA A 170 6.52 8.56 13.11
C ALA A 170 6.22 8.45 14.62
N VAL A 171 4.96 8.20 15.00
CA VAL A 171 4.56 7.98 16.41
C VAL A 171 5.26 6.75 16.98
N ALA A 172 5.17 5.61 16.29
CA ALA A 172 5.84 4.37 16.74
C ALA A 172 7.36 4.55 16.88
N GLY A 173 7.98 5.32 15.98
CA GLY A 173 9.40 5.67 16.04
C GLY A 173 9.74 6.53 17.27
N ALA A 174 8.89 7.50 17.62
CA ALA A 174 9.08 8.35 18.79
C ALA A 174 8.93 7.59 20.12
N GLU A 175 7.92 6.72 20.23
CA GLU A 175 7.71 5.86 21.41
C GLU A 175 8.92 4.95 21.68
N ARG A 176 9.54 4.43 20.62
CA ARG A 176 10.76 3.64 20.72
C ARG A 176 11.92 4.44 21.32
N VAL A 177 12.15 5.67 20.84
CA VAL A 177 13.23 6.53 21.36
C VAL A 177 13.02 6.84 22.84
N ALA A 178 11.77 7.03 23.28
CA ALA A 178 11.46 7.26 24.69
C ALA A 178 11.69 6.03 25.59
N SER A 179 11.78 4.83 25.01
CA SER A 179 12.00 3.57 25.73
C SER A 179 13.47 3.12 25.85
N LEU A 180 14.40 3.89 25.27
CA LEU A 180 15.85 3.65 25.28
C LEU A 180 16.54 4.54 26.32
#